data_AF-A0A1S0TU54-F1
#
_entry.id   AF-A0A1S0TU54-F1
#
_cell.length_a   1.000
_cell.length_b   1.000
_cell.length_c   1.000
_cell.angle_alpha   90.00
_cell.angle_beta   90.00
_cell.angle_gamma   90.00
#
_symmetry.space_group_name_H-M   'P 1'
#
loop_
_entity.id
_entity.type
_entity.pdbx_description
1 polymer ?
#
loop_
_entity_poly.entity_id
_entity_poly.type
_entity_poly.pdbx_seq_one_letter_code
_entity_poly.pdbx_strand_id
1 'polypeptide(L)'
;MADKILSSKIGNIEFCPFCDSPVTVNNSEDRILLCMNAICQKESCRKCLKESHIPLRCEEVDEEVDFETKKRKFIEERMSEAVIRKCPTCDNRITKETGCNKMTCPCGTFFCYVCNVALPKENPYQHFSNAKGCCRQDTSLEQLHEMAAKRAGLEALRLFHEQNPESVDVKAPNINELAGLKKNEAGNNGLIVTAPSTTRENEKCL
;
A
#
# COMPACT_ATOMS: atom_id res chain seq x y z
N MET A 1 21.66 -68.69 -22.29
CA MET A 1 22.29 -67.56 -23.02
C MET A 1 21.20 -66.50 -23.09
N ALA A 2 21.12 -65.65 -22.06
CA ALA A 2 21.52 -64.23 -22.09
C ALA A 2 20.56 -63.47 -23.05
N ASP A 3 19.67 -62.57 -22.60
CA ASP A 3 19.98 -61.41 -21.77
C ASP A 3 18.83 -60.97 -20.86
N LYS A 4 19.17 -60.74 -19.59
CA LYS A 4 18.38 -59.95 -18.65
C LYS A 4 18.52 -58.48 -19.06
N ILE A 5 17.46 -57.89 -19.61
CA ILE A 5 17.43 -56.45 -19.86
C ILE A 5 17.50 -55.75 -18.50
N LEU A 6 18.63 -55.06 -18.36
CA LEU A 6 19.08 -54.17 -17.30
C LEU A 6 17.92 -53.51 -16.53
N SER A 7 17.64 -54.00 -15.32
CA SER A 7 16.96 -53.23 -14.27
C SER A 7 17.93 -52.14 -13.79
N SER A 8 18.11 -51.11 -14.61
CA SER A 8 18.92 -49.94 -14.27
C SER A 8 18.08 -49.01 -13.40
N LYS A 9 18.60 -48.75 -12.19
CA LYS A 9 18.22 -47.69 -11.25
C LYS A 9 17.50 -46.54 -11.97
N ILE A 10 16.18 -46.42 -11.79
CA ILE A 10 15.45 -45.21 -12.16
C ILE A 10 16.05 -44.09 -11.33
N GLY A 11 16.93 -43.30 -11.95
CA GLY A 11 17.45 -42.07 -11.37
C GLY A 11 16.31 -41.07 -11.22
N ASN A 12 16.40 -40.21 -10.21
CA ASN A 12 15.45 -39.12 -9.98
C ASN A 12 15.59 -38.08 -11.09
N ILE A 13 15.02 -38.37 -12.26
CA ILE A 13 14.96 -37.46 -13.41
C ILE A 13 13.67 -36.67 -13.29
N GLU A 14 13.81 -35.37 -13.10
CA GLU A 14 12.71 -34.40 -13.18
C GLU A 14 12.85 -33.60 -14.49
N PHE A 15 11.84 -32.81 -14.84
CA PHE A 15 11.86 -32.00 -16.06
C PHE A 15 11.88 -30.51 -15.70
N CYS A 16 12.66 -29.73 -16.45
CA CYS A 16 12.68 -28.29 -16.30
C CYS A 16 11.32 -27.70 -16.71
N PRO A 17 10.64 -26.90 -15.86
CA PRO A 17 9.31 -26.37 -16.16
C PRO A 17 9.28 -25.30 -17.26
N PHE A 18 10.45 -24.84 -17.74
CA PHE A 18 10.56 -23.77 -18.74
C PHE A 18 10.91 -24.26 -20.14
N CYS A 19 11.46 -25.47 -20.27
CA CYS A 19 11.93 -26.00 -21.55
C CYS A 19 11.85 -27.52 -21.66
N ASP A 20 11.21 -28.19 -20.70
CA ASP A 20 10.99 -29.64 -20.62
C ASP A 20 12.26 -30.49 -20.78
N SER A 21 13.44 -29.90 -20.58
CA SER A 21 14.70 -30.64 -20.64
C SER A 21 14.85 -31.49 -19.38
N PRO A 22 15.30 -32.76 -19.50
CA PRO A 22 15.48 -33.64 -18.35
C PRO A 22 16.61 -33.12 -17.45
N VAL A 23 16.38 -33.15 -16.14
CA VAL A 23 17.31 -32.74 -15.10
C VAL A 23 17.47 -33.87 -14.09
N THR A 24 18.72 -34.26 -13.82
CA THR A 24 19.03 -35.25 -12.80
C THR A 24 19.09 -34.57 -11.43
N VAL A 25 18.26 -35.04 -10.50
CA VAL A 25 18.22 -34.53 -9.13
C VAL A 25 18.99 -35.46 -8.20
N ASN A 26 19.96 -34.90 -7.48
CA ASN A 26 20.83 -35.67 -6.58
C ASN A 26 20.19 -35.88 -5.20
N ASN A 27 19.36 -34.94 -4.73
CA ASN A 27 18.74 -34.97 -3.41
C ASN A 27 17.25 -34.62 -3.49
N SER A 28 16.40 -35.46 -2.89
CA SER A 28 14.95 -35.25 -2.85
C SER A 28 14.55 -34.00 -2.06
N GLU A 29 15.38 -33.52 -1.13
CA GLU A 29 15.09 -32.36 -0.28
C GLU A 29 15.46 -31.01 -0.91
N ASP A 30 16.16 -31.00 -2.04
CA ASP A 30 16.54 -29.74 -2.70
C ASP A 30 15.28 -28.99 -3.12
N ARG A 31 15.20 -27.69 -2.80
CA ARG A 31 14.05 -26.85 -3.18
C ARG A 31 14.25 -26.15 -4.53
N ILE A 32 15.46 -26.19 -5.09
CA ILE A 32 15.83 -25.57 -6.36
C ILE A 32 16.15 -26.67 -7.37
N LEU A 33 15.65 -26.53 -8.60
CA LEU A 33 16.05 -27.30 -9.78
C LEU A 33 16.76 -26.35 -10.74
N LEU A 34 18.02 -26.67 -11.06
CA LEU A 34 18.85 -25.91 -12.00
C LEU A 34 18.84 -26.60 -13.36
N CYS A 35 18.42 -25.90 -14.40
CA CYS A 35 18.41 -26.44 -15.77
C CYS A 35 19.81 -26.44 -16.38
N MET A 36 20.26 -27.59 -16.88
CA MET A 36 21.57 -27.73 -17.56
C MET A 36 21.50 -27.52 -19.07
N ASN A 37 20.31 -27.25 -19.63
CA ASN A 37 20.19 -26.94 -21.06
C ASN A 37 20.90 -25.59 -21.33
N ALA A 38 21.87 -25.60 -22.25
CA ALA A 38 22.70 -24.46 -22.60
C ALA A 38 21.90 -23.20 -22.98
N ILE A 39 20.68 -23.36 -23.48
CA ILE A 39 19.79 -22.24 -23.85
C ILE A 39 18.96 -21.76 -22.66
N CYS A 40 18.51 -22.65 -21.78
CA CYS A 40 17.57 -22.31 -20.72
C CYS A 40 18.28 -21.80 -19.46
N GLN A 41 19.17 -22.60 -18.87
CA GLN A 41 19.95 -22.28 -17.65
C GLN A 41 19.16 -21.66 -16.46
N LYS A 42 17.82 -21.76 -16.45
CA LYS A 42 16.98 -21.20 -15.39
C LYS A 42 17.00 -22.06 -14.12
N GLU A 43 16.77 -21.40 -13.00
CA GLU A 43 16.52 -22.03 -11.69
C GLU A 43 15.02 -21.97 -11.36
N SER A 44 14.43 -23.10 -11.02
CA SER A 44 13.02 -23.20 -10.60
C SER A 44 12.86 -23.74 -9.20
N CYS A 45 11.79 -23.36 -8.51
CA CYS A 45 11.36 -24.01 -7.29
C CYS A 45 10.77 -25.40 -7.61
N ARG A 46 11.27 -26.45 -6.95
CA ARG A 46 10.77 -27.83 -7.15
C ARG A 46 9.36 -28.06 -6.64
N LYS A 47 8.85 -27.20 -5.75
CA LYS A 47 7.50 -27.33 -5.18
C LYS A 47 6.42 -26.69 -6.05
N CYS A 48 6.63 -25.45 -6.50
CA CYS A 48 5.61 -24.70 -7.26
C CYS A 48 5.94 -24.56 -8.76
N LEU A 49 7.09 -25.05 -9.21
CA LEU A 49 7.55 -25.03 -10.61
C LEU A 49 7.73 -23.63 -11.24
N LYS A 50 7.65 -22.58 -10.42
CA LYS A 50 7.95 -21.19 -10.80
C LYS A 50 9.45 -20.91 -10.69
N GLU A 51 9.90 -19.73 -11.11
CA GLU A 51 11.30 -19.29 -10.93
C GLU A 51 11.73 -19.37 -9.45
N SER A 52 13.01 -19.66 -9.22
CA SER A 52 13.58 -19.81 -7.88
C SER A 52 13.35 -18.54 -7.05
N HIS A 53 12.76 -18.72 -5.87
CA HIS A 53 12.33 -17.63 -5.01
C HIS A 53 12.88 -17.75 -3.58
N ILE A 54 13.90 -18.58 -3.37
CA ILE A 54 14.56 -18.72 -2.07
C ILE A 54 15.25 -17.38 -1.73
N PRO A 55 15.03 -16.80 -0.53
CA PRO A 55 14.56 -17.45 0.71
C PRO A 55 13.06 -17.45 0.99
N LEU A 56 12.21 -16.90 0.12
CA LEU A 56 10.77 -16.83 0.29
C LEU A 56 10.12 -18.23 0.18
N ARG A 57 9.01 -18.43 0.89
CA ARG A 57 8.16 -19.62 0.81
C ARG A 57 7.28 -19.55 -0.44
N CYS A 58 6.78 -20.70 -0.91
CA CYS A 58 5.96 -20.75 -2.13
C CYS A 58 4.70 -19.90 -1.99
N GLU A 59 4.11 -19.85 -0.80
CA GLU A 59 2.91 -19.07 -0.50
C GLU A 59 3.17 -17.55 -0.58
N GLU A 60 4.42 -17.13 -0.41
CA GLU A 60 4.83 -15.71 -0.46
C GLU A 60 5.08 -15.25 -1.91
N VAL A 61 5.27 -16.17 -2.84
CA VAL A 61 5.48 -15.89 -4.29
C VAL A 61 4.41 -16.48 -5.19
N ASP A 62 3.43 -17.22 -4.66
CA ASP A 62 2.20 -17.53 -5.40
C ASP A 62 1.45 -16.26 -5.82
N GLU A 63 1.89 -15.15 -5.27
CA GLU A 63 1.74 -13.77 -5.67
C GLU A 63 2.29 -13.44 -7.09
N GLU A 64 1.73 -14.04 -8.15
CA GLU A 64 1.05 -13.12 -9.07
C GLU A 64 -0.16 -12.61 -8.29
N VAL A 65 0.07 -11.61 -7.42
CA VAL A 65 -0.96 -11.11 -6.51
C VAL A 65 -2.13 -10.73 -7.39
N ASP A 66 -3.24 -11.46 -7.28
CA ASP A 66 -4.41 -11.12 -8.05
C ASP A 66 -4.74 -9.64 -7.83
N PHE A 67 -5.30 -9.02 -8.86
CA PHE A 67 -5.53 -7.59 -8.89
C PHE A 67 -6.27 -7.08 -7.64
N GLU A 68 -7.19 -7.88 -7.11
CA GLU A 68 -7.94 -7.61 -5.89
C GLU A 68 -7.07 -7.61 -4.63
N THR A 69 -6.12 -8.52 -4.51
CA THR A 69 -5.20 -8.56 -3.39
C THR A 69 -4.22 -7.38 -3.44
N LYS A 70 -3.76 -6.95 -4.64
CA LYS A 70 -2.95 -5.73 -4.79
C LYS A 70 -3.75 -4.49 -4.37
N LYS A 71 -5.00 -4.40 -4.83
CA LYS A 71 -5.94 -3.32 -4.49
C LYS A 71 -6.17 -3.23 -2.98
N ARG A 72 -6.48 -4.36 -2.34
CA ARG A 72 -6.70 -4.43 -0.89
C ARG A 72 -5.47 -3.98 -0.12
N LYS A 73 -4.30 -4.56 -0.39
CA LYS A 73 -3.04 -4.19 0.29
C LYS A 73 -2.76 -2.68 0.13
N PHE A 74 -2.89 -2.15 -1.08
CA PHE A 74 -2.69 -0.73 -1.36
C PHE A 74 -3.61 0.19 -0.55
N ILE A 75 -4.89 -0.17 -0.42
CA ILE A 75 -5.87 0.60 0.36
C ILE A 75 -5.57 0.49 1.85
N GLU A 76 -5.37 -0.72 2.37
CA GLU A 76 -5.10 -0.99 3.79
C GLU A 76 -3.85 -0.26 4.29
N GLU A 77 -2.77 -0.25 3.49
CA GLU A 77 -1.54 0.48 3.80
C GLU A 77 -1.79 1.99 3.92
N ARG A 78 -2.59 2.58 3.01
CA ARG A 78 -2.88 4.03 3.04
C ARG A 78 -3.83 4.42 4.16
N MET A 79 -4.81 3.58 4.48
CA MET A 79 -5.65 3.76 5.65
C MET A 79 -4.82 3.75 6.94
N SER A 80 -3.87 2.81 7.03
CA SER A 80 -3.00 2.66 8.21
C SER A 80 -2.00 3.80 8.36
N GLU A 81 -1.39 4.27 7.28
CA GLU A 81 -0.47 5.42 7.33
C GLU A 81 -1.20 6.72 7.70
N ALA A 82 -2.51 6.83 7.41
CA ALA A 82 -3.29 8.04 7.62
C ALA A 82 -3.59 8.37 9.10
N VAL A 83 -3.42 7.44 10.04
CA VAL A 83 -3.53 7.75 11.48
C VAL A 83 -2.22 8.26 12.08
N ILE A 84 -1.10 8.01 11.39
CA ILE A 84 0.23 8.49 11.79
C ILE A 84 0.37 9.95 11.33
N ARG A 85 0.93 10.80 12.18
CA ARG A 85 1.30 12.18 11.83
C ARG A 85 2.80 12.30 11.73
N LYS A 86 3.27 13.15 10.82
CA LYS A 86 4.68 13.50 10.69
C LYS A 86 4.89 14.90 11.19
N CYS A 87 5.88 15.10 12.05
CA CYS A 87 6.23 16.43 12.53
C CYS A 87 6.50 17.36 11.33
N PRO A 88 5.86 18.53 11.23
CA PRO A 88 6.04 19.44 10.08
C PRO A 88 7.46 20.04 9.97
N THR A 89 8.32 19.80 10.95
CA THR A 89 9.70 20.34 10.98
C THR A 89 10.77 19.28 10.79
N CYS A 90 10.58 18.07 11.33
CA CYS A 90 11.61 17.01 11.28
C CYS A 90 11.12 15.65 10.77
N ASP A 91 9.86 15.57 10.30
CA ASP A 91 9.22 14.37 9.77
C ASP A 91 9.12 13.15 10.70
N ASN A 92 9.46 13.32 11.99
CA ASN A 92 9.30 12.24 12.96
C ASN A 92 7.84 11.76 13.03
N ARG A 93 7.65 10.44 13.02
CA ARG A 93 6.34 9.77 13.07
C ARG A 93 5.80 9.79 14.49
N ILE A 94 4.59 10.32 14.66
CA ILE A 94 3.94 10.53 15.95
C ILE A 94 2.46 10.15 15.82
N THR A 95 1.97 9.35 16.76
CA THR A 95 0.55 9.00 16.88
C THR A 95 0.02 9.51 18.21
N LYS A 96 -1.23 9.97 18.22
CA LYS A 96 -1.91 10.40 19.44
C LYS A 96 -2.57 9.19 20.10
N GLU A 97 -2.36 9.02 21.40
CA GLU A 97 -3.02 7.98 22.21
C GLU A 97 -4.17 8.55 23.05
N THR A 98 -3.96 9.70 23.69
CA THR A 98 -4.96 10.38 24.53
C THR A 98 -4.72 11.91 24.54
N GLY A 99 -5.58 12.67 25.23
CA GLY A 99 -5.38 14.11 25.46
C GLY A 99 -5.89 15.03 24.34
N CYS A 100 -5.42 16.28 24.34
CA CYS A 100 -5.82 17.32 23.39
C CYS A 100 -5.06 17.24 22.05
N ASN A 101 -5.53 17.96 21.04
CA ASN A 101 -4.97 17.95 19.68
C ASN A 101 -3.67 18.77 19.52
N LYS A 102 -3.17 19.41 20.58
CA LYS A 102 -1.84 20.04 20.60
C LYS A 102 -0.77 18.97 20.86
N MET A 103 -0.01 18.63 19.84
CA MET A 103 1.09 17.67 19.93
C MET A 103 2.42 18.38 20.21
N THR A 104 3.35 17.65 20.81
CA THR A 104 4.74 18.08 21.00
C THR A 104 5.65 17.02 20.40
N CYS A 105 6.47 17.41 19.42
CA CYS A 105 7.50 16.53 18.87
C CYS A 105 8.75 16.53 19.78
N PRO A 106 9.53 15.43 19.84
CA PRO A 106 10.83 15.40 20.53
C PRO A 106 11.83 16.48 20.06
N CYS A 107 11.71 16.99 18.83
CA CYS A 107 12.51 18.12 18.33
C CYS A 107 12.10 19.48 18.92
N GLY A 108 11.05 19.53 19.76
CA GLY A 108 10.54 20.74 20.41
C GLY A 108 9.49 21.52 19.61
N THR A 109 9.06 21.01 18.44
CA THR A 109 7.99 21.63 17.65
C THR A 109 6.62 21.28 18.22
N PHE A 110 5.78 22.31 18.43
CA PHE A 110 4.36 22.11 18.69
C PHE A 110 3.60 22.08 17.37
N PHE A 111 2.61 21.21 17.23
CA PHE A 111 1.79 21.12 16.02
C PHE A 111 0.38 20.61 16.34
N CYS A 112 -0.58 20.91 15.47
CA CYS A 112 -1.95 20.42 15.59
C CYS A 112 -2.08 19.01 15.00
N TYR A 113 -2.64 18.06 15.75
CA TYR A 113 -2.86 16.69 15.29
C TYR A 113 -3.86 16.59 14.13
N VAL A 114 -4.82 17.52 14.07
CA VAL A 114 -5.91 17.53 13.06
C VAL A 114 -5.39 18.01 11.70
N CYS A 115 -4.75 19.18 11.66
CA CYS A 115 -4.33 19.83 10.41
C CYS A 115 -2.82 19.72 10.12
N ASN A 116 -2.04 19.14 11.03
CA ASN A 116 -0.59 18.97 10.93
C ASN A 116 0.21 20.28 10.74
N VAL A 117 -0.36 21.43 11.14
CA VAL A 117 0.30 22.74 11.08
C VAL A 117 1.12 22.98 12.34
N ALA A 118 2.31 23.57 12.18
CA ALA A 118 3.16 24.00 13.29
C ALA A 118 2.49 25.13 14.09
N LEU A 119 2.56 25.04 15.41
CA LEU A 119 1.97 25.99 16.35
C LEU A 119 3.05 26.89 16.96
N PRO A 120 2.74 28.17 17.24
CA PRO A 120 3.68 29.06 17.91
C PRO A 120 3.97 28.59 19.33
N LYS A 121 5.23 28.76 19.79
CA LYS A 121 5.64 28.35 21.14
C LYS A 121 5.03 29.21 22.26
N GLU A 122 4.88 30.51 22.01
CA GLU A 122 4.35 31.48 22.99
C GLU A 122 2.88 31.25 23.31
N ASN A 123 2.07 30.89 22.30
CA ASN A 123 0.63 30.66 22.47
C ASN A 123 0.10 29.53 21.57
N PRO A 124 0.46 28.27 21.83
CA PRO A 124 0.10 27.14 20.96
C PRO A 124 -1.40 26.84 20.96
N TYR A 125 -2.13 27.26 22.00
CA TYR A 125 -3.55 26.97 22.15
C TYR A 125 -4.47 27.93 21.38
N GLN A 126 -3.96 29.10 20.97
CA GLN A 126 -4.71 30.09 20.19
C GLN A 126 -5.33 29.51 18.92
N HIS A 127 -4.65 28.54 18.29
CA HIS A 127 -5.15 27.84 17.11
C HIS A 127 -6.53 27.22 17.36
N PHE A 128 -6.75 26.60 18.51
CA PHE A 128 -7.98 25.86 18.80
C PHE A 128 -9.14 26.78 19.21
N SER A 129 -8.84 27.97 19.73
CA SER A 129 -9.85 28.99 20.05
C SER A 129 -10.35 29.74 18.81
N ASN A 130 -9.49 29.93 17.80
CA ASN A 130 -9.77 30.76 16.63
C ASN A 130 -10.16 29.97 15.36
N ALA A 131 -10.05 28.64 15.36
CA ALA A 131 -10.17 27.82 14.14
C ALA A 131 -11.57 27.72 13.50
N LYS A 132 -12.51 28.63 13.75
CA LYS A 132 -13.90 28.59 13.21
C LYS A 132 -14.56 27.19 13.26
N GLY A 133 -14.20 26.37 14.24
CA GLY A 133 -14.67 24.99 14.40
C GLY A 133 -13.89 23.88 13.66
N CYS A 134 -12.91 24.21 12.79
CA CYS A 134 -12.13 23.20 12.04
C CYS A 134 -11.18 22.37 12.92
N CYS A 135 -10.55 22.98 13.93
CA CYS A 135 -9.57 22.31 14.79
C CYS A 135 -9.94 22.52 16.26
N ARG A 136 -10.92 21.76 16.76
CA ARG A 136 -11.28 21.79 18.18
C ARG A 136 -10.11 21.24 19.02
N GLN A 137 -9.91 21.81 20.20
CA GLN A 137 -8.84 21.36 21.11
C GLN A 137 -9.03 19.90 21.50
N ASP A 138 -10.27 19.54 21.82
CA ASP A 138 -10.65 18.19 22.18
C ASP A 138 -11.66 17.65 21.17
N THR A 139 -11.35 16.47 20.64
CA THR A 139 -12.19 15.72 19.70
C THR A 139 -11.95 14.25 19.98
N SER A 140 -12.95 13.40 19.76
CA SER A 140 -12.78 11.97 19.92
C SER A 140 -11.65 11.47 19.02
N LEU A 141 -10.67 10.80 19.63
CA LEU A 141 -9.55 10.22 18.90
C LEU A 141 -10.02 9.17 17.90
N GLU A 142 -10.96 8.34 18.32
CA GLU A 142 -11.58 7.31 17.47
C GLU A 142 -12.22 7.94 16.23
N GLN A 143 -13.01 9.01 16.41
CA GLN A 143 -13.62 9.72 15.28
C GLN A 143 -12.56 10.33 14.35
N LEU A 144 -11.49 10.90 14.89
CA LEU A 144 -10.39 11.48 14.11
C LEU A 144 -9.63 10.41 13.32
N HIS A 145 -9.36 9.25 13.92
CA HIS A 145 -8.69 8.13 13.26
C HIS A 145 -9.59 7.52 12.19
N GLU A 146 -10.86 7.30 12.50
CA GLU A 146 -11.84 6.75 11.56
C GLU A 146 -12.01 7.66 10.35
N MET A 147 -12.19 8.98 10.54
CA MET A 147 -12.35 9.91 9.42
C MET A 147 -11.08 9.99 8.56
N ALA A 148 -9.89 9.94 9.17
CA ALA A 148 -8.62 9.99 8.45
C ALA A 148 -8.41 8.70 7.63
N ALA A 149 -8.66 7.53 8.25
CA ALA A 149 -8.59 6.24 7.58
C ALA A 149 -9.59 6.15 6.42
N LYS A 150 -10.87 6.52 6.63
CA LYS A 150 -11.88 6.53 5.56
C LYS A 150 -11.49 7.43 4.40
N ARG A 151 -11.07 8.68 4.67
CA ARG A 151 -10.64 9.62 3.62
C ARG A 151 -9.45 9.05 2.84
N ALA A 152 -8.47 8.49 3.53
CA ALA A 152 -7.30 7.90 2.88
C ALA A 152 -7.63 6.63 2.09
N GLY A 153 -8.55 5.80 2.57
CA GLY A 153 -9.00 4.61 1.86
C GLY A 153 -9.72 4.95 0.56
N LEU A 154 -10.57 5.99 0.57
CA LEU A 154 -11.26 6.47 -0.64
C LEU A 154 -10.30 7.09 -1.65
N GLU A 155 -9.35 7.90 -1.17
CA GLU A 155 -8.33 8.47 -2.04
C GLU A 155 -7.40 7.38 -2.61
N ALA A 156 -7.04 6.38 -1.80
CA ALA A 156 -6.26 5.23 -2.27
C ALA A 156 -7.04 4.44 -3.33
N LEU A 157 -8.33 4.22 -3.12
CA LEU A 157 -9.18 3.58 -4.10
C LEU A 157 -9.20 4.37 -5.42
N ARG A 158 -9.36 5.69 -5.38
CA ARG A 158 -9.31 6.56 -6.57
C ARG A 158 -7.98 6.43 -7.31
N LEU A 159 -6.87 6.61 -6.60
CA LEU A 159 -5.51 6.53 -7.17
C LEU A 159 -5.21 5.15 -7.75
N PHE A 160 -5.68 4.08 -7.11
CA PHE A 160 -5.47 2.72 -7.59
C PHE A 160 -6.16 2.48 -8.94
N HIS A 161 -7.40 2.96 -9.13
CA HIS A 161 -8.08 2.87 -10.42
C HIS A 161 -7.42 3.75 -11.48
N GLU A 162 -6.97 4.97 -11.14
CA GLU A 162 -6.26 5.85 -12.08
C GLU A 162 -4.95 5.25 -12.60
N GLN A 163 -4.26 4.47 -11.76
CA GLN A 163 -3.02 3.77 -12.14
C GLN A 163 -3.27 2.45 -12.88
N ASN A 164 -4.51 1.95 -12.90
CA ASN A 164 -4.88 0.67 -13.50
C ASN A 164 -6.16 0.81 -14.35
N PRO A 165 -6.14 1.58 -15.46
CA PRO A 165 -7.34 1.85 -16.27
C PRO A 165 -7.91 0.60 -16.99
N GLU A 166 -7.16 -0.49 -17.08
CA GLU A 166 -7.58 -1.78 -17.64
C GLU A 166 -8.48 -2.60 -16.69
N SER A 167 -8.69 -2.14 -15.44
CA SER A 167 -9.48 -2.86 -14.44
C SER A 167 -10.99 -2.55 -14.55
N VAL A 168 -11.78 -3.62 -14.64
CA VAL A 168 -13.21 -3.67 -14.91
C VAL A 168 -14.06 -2.73 -14.01
N ASP A 169 -15.00 -2.04 -14.66
CA ASP A 169 -16.08 -1.15 -14.17
C ASP A 169 -16.40 -1.14 -12.65
N VAL A 170 -15.63 -0.39 -11.88
CA VAL A 170 -16.10 0.18 -10.60
C VAL A 170 -15.91 1.68 -10.66
N LYS A 171 -17.01 2.43 -10.80
CA LYS A 171 -16.99 3.90 -10.73
C LYS A 171 -16.29 4.31 -9.44
N ALA A 172 -15.21 5.08 -9.57
CA ALA A 172 -14.51 5.66 -8.43
C ALA A 172 -15.54 6.41 -7.56
N PRO A 173 -15.61 6.14 -6.24
CA PRO A 173 -16.56 6.82 -5.38
C PRO A 173 -16.23 8.32 -5.34
N ASN A 174 -17.27 9.15 -5.35
CA ASN A 174 -17.12 10.59 -5.31
C ASN A 174 -16.57 11.01 -3.94
N ILE A 175 -15.32 11.46 -3.89
CA ILE A 175 -14.63 11.80 -2.63
C ILE A 175 -15.31 12.95 -1.88
N ASN A 176 -16.01 13.85 -2.59
CA ASN A 176 -16.74 14.96 -1.99
C ASN A 176 -18.03 14.52 -1.29
N GLU A 177 -18.70 13.46 -1.77
CA GLU A 177 -19.91 12.93 -1.14
C GLU A 177 -19.61 12.17 0.16
N LEU A 178 -18.46 11.50 0.26
CA LEU A 178 -18.04 10.77 1.47
C LEU A 178 -17.32 11.63 2.51
N ALA A 179 -16.73 12.77 2.11
CA ALA A 179 -16.11 13.73 3.03
C ALA A 179 -17.14 14.58 3.80
N GLY A 180 -18.45 14.40 3.57
CA GLY A 180 -19.50 15.20 4.21
C GLY A 180 -19.50 16.67 3.80
N LEU A 181 -18.79 17.03 2.73
CA LEU A 181 -18.79 18.37 2.16
C LEU A 181 -20.06 18.53 1.32
N LYS A 182 -21.15 18.98 1.96
CA LYS A 182 -22.40 19.28 1.25
C LYS A 182 -22.12 20.29 0.13
N LYS A 183 -22.40 19.91 -1.11
CA LYS A 183 -22.44 20.84 -2.24
C LYS A 183 -23.47 21.91 -1.93
N ASN A 184 -23.07 23.18 -1.97
CA ASN A 184 -24.02 24.28 -2.04
C ASN A 184 -24.67 24.21 -3.42
N GLU A 185 -25.96 23.94 -3.47
CA GLU A 185 -26.75 24.01 -4.69
C GLU A 185 -26.97 25.49 -5.07
N ALA A 186 -26.21 25.96 -6.06
CA ALA A 186 -26.64 27.05 -6.94
C ALA A 186 -25.76 27.09 -8.20
N GLY A 187 -26.40 26.90 -9.36
CA GLY A 187 -25.97 27.54 -10.60
C GLY A 187 -25.06 26.71 -11.52
N ASN A 188 -25.67 26.18 -12.57
CA ASN A 188 -25.09 25.58 -13.76
C ASN A 188 -24.06 26.50 -14.46
N ASN A 189 -22.90 25.94 -14.87
CA ASN A 189 -22.35 26.06 -16.23
C ASN A 189 -21.02 25.28 -16.33
N GLY A 190 -20.92 24.44 -17.35
CA GLY A 190 -19.80 23.50 -17.53
C GLY A 190 -18.43 24.16 -17.57
N LEU A 191 -17.42 23.44 -17.08
CA LEU A 191 -16.03 23.82 -17.26
C LEU A 191 -15.19 22.63 -17.74
N ILE A 192 -14.44 22.93 -18.78
CA ILE A 192 -13.49 22.12 -19.52
C ILE A 192 -12.47 21.52 -18.55
N VAL A 193 -12.27 20.20 -18.63
CA VAL A 193 -11.21 19.50 -17.90
C VAL A 193 -9.87 19.88 -18.54
N THR A 194 -9.18 20.86 -17.94
CA THR A 194 -7.74 20.99 -18.12
C THR A 194 -7.06 20.25 -16.98
N ALA A 195 -6.03 19.47 -17.32
CA ALA A 195 -5.33 18.56 -16.43
C ALA A 195 -4.82 19.28 -15.16
N PRO A 196 -4.87 18.66 -13.97
CA PRO A 196 -4.33 19.29 -12.78
C PRO A 196 -2.81 19.24 -12.83
N SER A 197 -2.23 20.43 -12.97
CA SER A 197 -0.84 20.72 -12.64
C SER A 197 -0.54 20.31 -11.21
N THR A 198 0.63 19.72 -11.03
CA THR A 198 1.26 19.36 -9.77
C THR A 198 1.39 20.56 -8.83
N THR A 199 0.41 20.81 -7.95
CA THR A 199 0.57 21.71 -6.80
C THR A 199 -0.19 21.16 -5.60
N ARG A 200 0.54 20.45 -4.75
CA ARG A 200 0.11 19.93 -3.46
C ARG A 200 0.30 21.02 -2.41
N GLU A 201 -0.49 22.10 -2.45
CA GLU A 201 -0.38 23.17 -1.46
C GLU A 201 -1.75 23.76 -1.08
N ASN A 202 -2.03 23.71 0.22
CA ASN A 202 -2.88 24.65 0.97
C ASN A 202 -4.42 24.61 0.80
N GLU A 203 -5.05 23.55 1.30
CA GLU A 203 -6.30 23.70 2.07
C GLU A 203 -6.01 23.57 3.57
N LYS A 204 -5.06 24.37 4.06
CA LYS A 204 -4.80 24.49 5.51
C LYS A 204 -5.86 25.42 6.08
N CYS A 205 -6.55 24.99 7.14
CA CYS A 205 -7.49 25.83 7.88
C CYS A 205 -6.83 27.15 8.31
N LEU A 206 -7.13 28.21 7.55
CA LEU A 206 -6.83 29.61 7.79
C LEU A 206 -8.16 30.39 7.87
#